data_AF-A0A934WIB0-F1
#
_entry.id   AF-A0A934WIB0-F1
#
_cell.length_a   1.000
_cell.length_b   1.000
_cell.length_c   1.000
_cell.angle_alpha   90.00
_cell.angle_beta   90.00
_cell.angle_gamma   90.00
#
_symmetry.space_group_name_H-M   'P 1'
#
loop_
_entity.id
_entity.type
_entity.pdbx_description
1 polymer ?
#
loop_
_entity_poly.entity_id
_entity_poly.type
_entity_poly.pdbx_seq_one_letter_code
_entity_poly.pdbx_strand_id
1 'polypeptide(L)' 'MGFGEIDRRGIVIVGCGKMGSALLAGWLAGGLAPGRVWVQEPRPSDWLAAQGVQLNAALPDDPAVVLVAVKPQMM' A
#
# COMPACT_ATOMS: atom_id res chain seq x y z
N MET A 1 -4.97 -4.37 17.92
CA MET A 1 -5.76 -3.83 16.78
C MET A 1 -5.54 -4.80 15.62
N GLY A 2 -6.60 -5.33 15.02
CA GLY A 2 -6.49 -6.25 13.87
C GLY A 2 -6.75 -5.51 12.57
N PHE A 3 -6.23 -6.01 11.45
CA PHE A 3 -6.44 -5.44 10.12
C PHE A 3 -7.73 -5.94 9.45
N GLY A 4 -8.45 -6.90 10.05
CA GLY A 4 -9.87 -7.16 9.78
C GLY A 4 -10.20 -7.35 8.31
N GLU A 5 -11.00 -6.45 7.74
CA GLU A 5 -11.37 -6.49 6.32
C GLU A 5 -10.18 -6.32 5.37
N ILE A 6 -9.11 -5.62 5.78
CA ILE A 6 -7.88 -5.50 4.99
C ILE A 6 -7.17 -6.85 4.89
N ASP A 7 -7.19 -7.67 5.94
CA ASP A 7 -6.58 -9.02 5.87
C ASP A 7 -7.31 -9.93 4.86
N ARG A 8 -8.60 -9.66 4.60
CA ARG A 8 -9.45 -10.43 3.69
C ARG A 8 -9.39 -9.90 2.26
N ARG A 9 -9.59 -8.59 2.09
CA ARG A 9 -9.82 -7.94 0.79
C ARG A 9 -8.67 -7.04 0.35
N GLY A 10 -7.72 -6.76 1.25
CA GLY A 10 -6.53 -5.98 0.94
C GLY A 10 -6.73 -4.47 0.98
N ILE A 11 -5.61 -3.75 0.88
CA ILE A 11 -5.57 -2.30 0.74
C ILE A 11 -4.83 -1.93 -0.55
N VAL A 12 -5.37 -0.96 -1.29
CA VAL A 12 -4.71 -0.34 -2.44
C VAL A 12 -4.20 1.02 -2.02
N ILE A 13 -2.94 1.32 -2.31
CA ILE A 13 -2.31 2.62 -2.11
C ILE A 13 -1.92 3.19 -3.48
N VAL A 14 -2.49 4.32 -3.85
CA VAL A 14 -2.13 5.05 -5.06
C VAL A 14 -1.14 6.15 -4.69
N GLY A 15 0.09 6.02 -5.18
CA GLY A 15 1.27 6.74 -4.69
C GLY A 15 1.85 6.13 -3.43
N CYS A 16 3.17 6.24 -3.23
CA CYS A 16 3.82 5.79 -2.01
C CYS A 16 5.15 6.53 -1.78
N GLY A 17 5.11 7.86 -1.87
CA GLY A 17 6.23 8.71 -1.50
C GLY A 17 6.55 8.67 0.01
N LYS A 18 7.32 9.64 0.51
CA LYS A 18 7.81 9.64 1.91
C LYS A 18 6.74 9.37 2.97
N MET A 19 5.58 10.05 2.90
CA MET A 19 4.50 9.85 3.87
C MET A 19 3.80 8.49 3.69
N GLY A 20 3.53 8.07 2.45
CA GLY A 20 2.92 6.78 2.17
C GLY A 20 3.79 5.61 2.64
N SER A 21 5.11 5.69 2.40
CA SER A 21 6.08 4.71 2.88
C SER A 21 6.15 4.68 4.40
N ALA A 22 6.08 5.82 5.09
CA ALA A 22 6.08 5.87 6.55
C ALA A 22 4.81 5.25 7.17
N LEU A 23 3.65 5.52 6.59
CA LEU A 23 2.40 4.88 7.01
C LEU A 23 2.45 3.36 6.79
N LEU A 24 2.90 2.95 5.60
CA LEU A 24 3.07 1.53 5.26
C LEU A 24 4.03 0.83 6.23
N ALA A 25 5.18 1.43 6.52
CA ALA A 25 6.15 0.88 7.47
C ALA A 25 5.52 0.63 8.85
N GLY A 26 4.72 1.59 9.34
CA GLY A 26 3.98 1.44 10.60
C GLY A 26 2.97 0.30 10.56
N TRP A 27 2.23 0.13 9.46
CA TRP A 27 1.26 -0.97 9.32
C TRP A 27 1.93 -2.33 9.22
N LEU A 28 3.02 -2.45 8.45
CA LEU A 28 3.80 -3.68 8.34
C LEU A 28 4.38 -4.08 9.70
N ALA A 29 4.95 -3.12 10.44
CA ALA A 29 5.42 -3.35 11.81
C ALA A 29 4.27 -3.72 12.77
N GLY A 30 3.06 -3.21 12.50
CA GLY A 30 1.84 -3.55 13.23
C GLY A 30 1.25 -4.92 12.89
N GLY A 31 1.81 -5.64 11.91
CA GLY A 31 1.39 -6.99 11.53
C GLY A 31 0.54 -7.09 10.26
N LEU A 32 0.43 -6.02 9.46
CA LEU A 32 -0.24 -6.09 8.16
C LEU A 32 0.56 -7.00 7.23
N ALA A 33 -0.08 -8.04 6.69
CA ALA A 33 0.58 -8.95 5.76
C ALA A 33 0.97 -8.19 4.46
N PRO A 34 2.25 -8.17 4.06
CA PRO A 34 2.68 -7.44 2.86
C PRO A 34 1.95 -7.85 1.59
N GLY A 35 1.65 -9.15 1.45
CA GLY A 35 0.88 -9.67 0.32
C GLY A 35 -0.58 -9.20 0.23
N ARG A 36 -1.08 -8.48 1.25
CA ARG A 36 -2.40 -7.82 1.27
C ARG A 36 -2.33 -6.33 0.93
N VAL A 37 -1.17 -5.82 0.54
CA VAL A 37 -0.96 -4.43 0.16
C VAL A 37 -0.64 -4.35 -1.32
N TRP A 38 -1.44 -3.57 -2.05
CA TRP A 38 -1.19 -3.18 -3.43
C TRP A 38 -0.71 -1.73 -3.46
N VAL A 39 0.35 -1.47 -4.21
CA VAL A 39 0.89 -0.12 -4.34
C VAL A 39 1.07 0.23 -5.80
N GLN A 40 0.47 1.34 -6.23
CA GLN A 40 0.68 1.94 -7.54
C GLN A 40 1.61 3.13 -7.38
N GLU A 41 2.89 2.97 -7.72
CA GLU A 41 3.91 4.02 -7.57
C GLU A 41 4.80 4.07 -8.83
N PRO A 42 4.76 5.17 -9.61
CA PRO A 42 5.56 5.28 -10.82
C PRO A 42 7.08 5.33 -10.58
N ARG A 43 7.52 5.73 -9.38
CA ARG A 43 8.95 5.83 -9.01
C ARG A 43 9.18 5.21 -7.63
N PRO A 44 9.12 3.87 -7.52
CA PRO A 44 9.22 3.20 -6.23
C PRO A 44 10.60 3.42 -5.63
N SER A 45 10.64 3.60 -4.31
CA SER A 45 11.90 3.58 -3.57
C SER A 45 12.42 2.14 -3.41
N ASP A 46 13.74 1.99 -3.21
CA ASP A 46 14.35 0.67 -2.95
C ASP A 46 13.74 0.01 -1.72
N TRP A 47 13.42 0.80 -0.69
CA TRP A 47 12.75 0.31 0.50
C TRP A 47 11.38 -0.29 0.15
N LEU A 48 10.55 0.44 -0.61
CA LEU A 48 9.21 -0.03 -1.00
C LEU A 48 9.27 -1.33 -1.81
N ALA A 49 10.20 -1.40 -2.76
CA ALA A 49 10.40 -2.59 -3.58
C ALA A 49 10.80 -3.83 -2.74
N ALA A 50 11.47 -3.63 -1.61
CA ALA A 50 11.91 -4.70 -0.72
C ALA A 50 10.84 -5.22 0.26
N GLN A 51 9.65 -4.59 0.34
CA GLN A 51 8.67 -4.93 1.39
C GLN A 51 7.83 -6.18 1.09
N GLY A 52 7.89 -6.75 -0.11
CA GLY A 52 7.06 -7.90 -0.50
C GLY A 52 5.59 -7.56 -0.72
N VAL A 53 5.30 -6.28 -0.99
CA VAL A 53 3.97 -5.81 -1.40
C VAL A 53 3.70 -6.10 -2.88
N GLN A 54 2.44 -6.05 -3.27
CA GLN A 54 2.01 -6.14 -4.68
C GLN A 54 2.28 -4.79 -5.38
N LEU A 55 3.54 -4.57 -5.76
CA LEU A 55 3.99 -3.31 -6.38
C LEU A 55 3.69 -3.30 -7.88
N ASN A 56 2.90 -2.31 -8.33
CA ASN A 56 2.49 -2.11 -9.72
C ASN A 56 1.91 -3.38 -10.39
N ALA A 57 1.35 -4.28 -9.59
CA ALA A 57 0.66 -5.49 -10.03
C ALA A 57 -0.80 -5.16 -10.42
N ALA A 58 -1.49 -6.15 -10.99
CA ALA A 58 -2.93 -6.06 -11.19
C ALA A 58 -3.65 -5.81 -9.85
N LEU A 59 -4.58 -4.86 -9.86
CA LEU A 59 -5.36 -4.49 -8.68
C LEU A 59 -6.42 -5.56 -8.38
N PRO A 60 -6.79 -5.76 -7.10
CA PRO A 60 -7.92 -6.60 -6.74
C PRO A 60 -9.24 -5.94 -7.15
N ASP A 61 -10.25 -6.74 -7.49
CA ASP A 61 -11.55 -6.25 -7.96
C ASP A 61 -12.37 -5.55 -6.85
N ASP A 62 -12.23 -5.98 -5.60
CA ASP A 62 -12.96 -5.44 -4.43
C ASP A 62 -12.02 -5.24 -3.23
N PRO A 63 -11.21 -4.17 -3.20
CA PRO A 63 -10.35 -3.86 -2.06
C PRO A 63 -11.15 -3.39 -0.85
N ALA A 64 -10.64 -3.62 0.36
CA ALA A 64 -11.25 -3.08 1.58
C ALA A 64 -11.19 -1.56 1.63
N VAL A 65 -10.06 -1.01 1.20
CA VAL A 65 -9.76 0.41 1.24
C VAL A 65 -8.89 0.78 0.04
N VAL A 66 -9.15 1.95 -0.53
CA VAL A 66 -8.23 2.63 -1.45
C VAL A 66 -7.73 3.91 -0.77
N LEU A 67 -6.42 3.98 -0.56
CA LEU A 67 -5.75 5.15 -0.04
C LEU A 67 -5.09 5.92 -1.18
N VAL A 68 -5.55 7.14 -1.40
CA VAL A 68 -4.94 8.07 -2.35
C VAL A 68 -3.85 8.85 -1.62
N ALA A 69 -2.59 8.48 -1.84
CA ALA A 69 -1.41 9.04 -1.19
C ALA A 69 -0.50 9.81 -2.18
N VAL A 70 -1.11 10.42 -3.20
CA VAL A 70 -0.43 11.31 -4.15
C VAL A 70 -0.54 12.78 -3.72
N LYS A 71 0.35 13.64 -4.23
CA LYS A 71 0.18 15.09 -4.12
C LYS A 71 -1.03 15.52 -4.97
N PRO A 72 -1.89 16.43 -4.50
CA PRO A 72 -3.07 16.86 -5.27
C PRO A 72 -2.77 17.38 -6.68
N GLN A 73 -1.58 17.98 -6.87
CA GLN A 73 -1.14 18.52 -8.18
C GLN A 73 -0.70 17.45 -9.18
N MET A 74 -0.60 16.19 -8.77
CA MET A 74 -0.21 15.06 -9.64
C MET A 74 -1.42 14.31 -10.20
N MET A 75 -2.63 14.76 -9.87
CA MET A 75 -3.90 14.23 -10.37
C MET A 75 -4.44 15.09 -11.51
#